data_AF-A0A235B5F6-F1
#
_entry.id   AF-A0A235B5F6-F1
#
_cell.length_a   1.000
_cell.length_b   1.000
_cell.length_c   1.000
_cell.angle_alpha   90.00
_cell.angle_beta   90.00
_cell.angle_gamma   90.00
#
_symmetry.space_group_name_H-M   'P 1'
#
loop_
_entity.id
_entity.type
_entity.pdbx_description
1 polymer ?
#
loop_
_entity_poly.entity_id
_entity_poly.type
_entity_poly.pdbx_seq_one_letter_code
_entity_poly.pdbx_strand_id
1 'polypeptide(L)'
;MHVIRWSIIFVLLTLFLMGLTAALDWYEPSSWQYSLRVAGGFYFLLALIASGIVSIPRMRIRTRKSVPREDWAFIFIVVTIALFGVSLWFT
;
A
#
# COMPACT_ATOMS: atom_id res chain seq x y z
N MET A 1 10.23 -15.03 -2.97
CA MET A 1 8.87 -14.61 -3.37
C MET A 1 8.02 -14.07 -2.20
N HIS A 2 8.62 -13.46 -1.17
CA HIS A 2 7.85 -12.91 -0.04
C HIS A 2 7.24 -11.54 -0.34
N VAL A 3 7.97 -10.67 -1.04
CA VAL A 3 7.57 -9.31 -1.42
C VAL A 3 6.23 -9.31 -2.15
N ILE A 4 6.12 -10.08 -3.24
CA ILE A 4 4.90 -10.21 -4.05
C ILE A 4 3.74 -10.73 -3.22
N ARG A 5 3.98 -11.74 -2.35
CA ARG A 5 2.94 -12.32 -1.50
C ARG A 5 2.39 -11.29 -0.51
N TRP A 6 3.26 -10.49 0.11
CA TRP A 6 2.85 -9.42 1.02
C TRP A 6 2.10 -8.31 0.28
N SER A 7 2.57 -7.87 -0.89
CA SER A 7 1.85 -6.88 -1.71
C SER A 7 0.43 -7.36 -2.06
N ILE A 8 0.28 -8.62 -2.49
CA ILE A 8 -1.04 -9.18 -2.82
C ILE A 8 -1.94 -9.24 -1.58
N ILE A 9 -1.40 -9.64 -0.42
CA ILE A 9 -2.15 -9.64 0.84
C ILE A 9 -2.64 -8.23 1.19
N PHE A 10 -1.80 -7.20 1.05
CA PHE A 10 -2.19 -5.83 1.33
C PHE A 10 -3.27 -5.34 0.36
N VAL A 11 -3.14 -5.60 -0.94
CA VAL A 11 -4.16 -5.23 -1.93
C VAL A 11 -5.50 -5.92 -1.63
N LEU A 12 -5.49 -7.23 -1.36
CA LEU A 12 -6.69 -7.98 -1.00
C LEU A 12 -7.31 -7.47 0.30
N LEU A 13 -6.49 -7.16 1.30
CA LEU A 13 -6.96 -6.62 2.57
C LEU A 13 -7.63 -5.25 2.35
N THR A 14 -7.04 -4.35 1.57
CA THR A 14 -7.63 -3.04 1.26
C THR A 14 -8.95 -3.19 0.52
N LEU A 15 -9.01 -4.06 -0.51
CA LEU A 15 -10.24 -4.33 -1.25
C LEU A 15 -11.31 -4.96 -0.36
N PHE A 16 -10.93 -5.87 0.53
CA PHE A 16 -11.83 -6.49 1.49
C PHE A 16 -12.39 -5.47 2.48
N LEU A 17 -11.55 -4.58 3.04
CA LEU A 17 -12.01 -3.50 3.90
C LEU A 17 -12.98 -2.55 3.16
N MET A 18 -12.67 -2.17 1.93
CA MET A 18 -13.55 -1.32 1.13
C MET A 18 -14.89 -2.00 0.82
N GLY A 19 -14.86 -3.30 0.49
CA GLY A 19 -16.06 -4.11 0.30
C GLY A 19 -16.88 -4.24 1.57
N LEU A 20 -16.23 -4.40 2.74
CA LEU A 20 -16.89 -4.45 4.04
C LEU A 20 -17.56 -3.10 4.37
N THR A 21 -16.88 -1.98 4.13
CA THR A 21 -17.45 -0.64 4.34
C THR A 21 -18.61 -0.34 3.40
N ALA A 22 -18.59 -0.88 2.17
CA ALA A 22 -19.70 -0.78 1.24
C ALA A 22 -20.89 -1.65 1.67
N ALA A 23 -20.65 -2.86 2.19
CA ALA A 23 -21.70 -3.76 2.70
C ALA A 23 -22.40 -3.22 3.96
N LEU A 24 -21.73 -2.35 4.72
CA LEU A 24 -22.29 -1.67 5.89
C LEU A 24 -23.08 -0.39 5.53
N ASP A 25 -23.28 -0.10 4.24
CA ASP A 25 -23.93 1.12 3.73
C ASP A 25 -23.25 2.43 4.20
N TRP A 26 -22.00 2.33 4.66
CA TRP A 26 -21.18 3.48 5.06
C TRP A 26 -20.54 4.19 3.87
N TYR A 27 -20.63 3.61 2.68
CA TYR A 27 -19.97 4.12 1.49
C TYR A 27 -20.74 3.84 0.22
N GLU A 28 -21.00 4.90 -0.56
CA GLU A 28 -21.76 4.82 -1.79
C GLU A 28 -20.92 4.13 -2.89
N PRO A 29 -21.41 3.05 -3.52
CA PRO A 29 -20.64 2.24 -4.48
C PRO A 29 -20.08 3.03 -5.67
N SER A 30 -20.71 4.15 -6.02
CA SER A 30 -20.32 5.05 -7.11
C SER A 30 -18.98 5.75 -6.90
N SER A 31 -18.44 5.75 -5.68
CA SER A 31 -17.21 6.45 -5.32
C SER A 31 -16.00 5.52 -5.12
N TRP A 32 -16.11 4.25 -5.50
CA TRP A 32 -15.02 3.26 -5.45
C TRP A 32 -13.74 3.74 -6.15
N GLN A 33 -13.88 4.40 -7.29
CA GLN A 33 -12.73 4.94 -8.03
C GLN A 33 -11.96 5.96 -7.19
N TYR A 34 -12.66 6.90 -6.56
CA TYR A 34 -12.07 7.93 -5.70
C TYR A 34 -11.39 7.30 -4.49
N SER A 35 -12.07 6.39 -3.80
CA SER A 35 -11.53 5.77 -2.59
C SER A 35 -10.32 4.88 -2.87
N LEU A 36 -10.27 4.19 -4.02
CA LEU A 36 -9.10 3.41 -4.43
C LEU A 36 -7.89 4.33 -4.69
N ARG A 37 -8.11 5.52 -5.28
CA ARG A 37 -7.05 6.51 -5.50
C ARG A 37 -6.55 7.11 -4.19
N VAL A 38 -7.46 7.43 -3.27
CA VAL A 38 -7.12 7.92 -1.93
C VAL A 38 -6.31 6.86 -1.17
N ALA A 39 -6.79 5.62 -1.15
CA ALA A 39 -6.07 4.50 -0.52
C ALA A 39 -4.69 4.28 -1.15
N GLY A 40 -4.60 4.26 -2.49
CA GLY A 40 -3.33 4.18 -3.20
C GLY A 40 -2.38 5.32 -2.83
N GLY A 41 -2.88 6.56 -2.76
CA GLY A 41 -2.10 7.72 -2.33
C GLY A 41 -1.56 7.60 -0.90
N PHE A 42 -2.33 7.04 0.04
CA PHE A 42 -1.87 6.75 1.39
C PHE A 42 -0.72 5.74 1.40
N TYR A 43 -0.82 4.66 0.62
CA TYR A 43 0.26 3.69 0.49
C TYR A 43 1.52 4.29 -0.15
N PHE A 44 1.35 5.21 -1.12
CA PHE A 44 2.47 5.93 -1.71
C PHE A 44 3.17 6.83 -0.69
N LEU A 45 2.41 7.57 0.12
CA LEU A 45 2.95 8.39 1.19
C LEU A 45 3.71 7.54 2.22
N LEU A 46 3.15 6.39 2.60
CA LEU A 46 3.84 5.42 3.47
C LEU A 46 5.12 4.88 2.84
N ALA A 47 5.15 4.65 1.52
CA ALA A 47 6.36 4.26 0.81
C ALA A 47 7.45 5.34 0.89
N LEU A 48 7.07 6.61 0.71
CA LEU A 48 7.98 7.75 0.83
C LEU A 48 8.50 7.93 2.26
N ILE A 49 7.65 7.77 3.27
CA ILE A 49 8.05 7.82 4.68
C ILE A 49 9.02 6.68 5.00
N ALA A 50 8.68 5.45 4.58
CA ALA A 50 9.54 4.28 4.78
C ALA A 50 10.90 4.45 4.08
N SER A 51 10.93 5.03 2.87
CA SER A 51 12.16 5.36 2.15
C SER A 51 12.95 6.50 2.82
N GLY A 52 12.24 7.57 3.25
CA GLY A 52 12.83 8.77 3.85
C GLY A 52 13.45 8.52 5.23
N ILE A 53 12.79 7.73 6.09
CA ILE A 53 13.31 7.32 7.40
C ILE A 53 14.62 6.52 7.24
N VAL A 54 14.77 5.77 6.14
CA VAL A 54 15.98 4.99 5.85
C VAL A 54 17.14 5.88 5.39
N SER A 55 16.87 7.05 4.82
CA SER A 55 17.92 7.99 4.39
C SER A 55 18.67 8.68 5.54
N ILE A 56 18.17 8.58 6.79
CA ILE A 56 18.80 9.18 7.96
C ILE A 56 20.00 8.31 8.38
N PRO A 57 21.25 8.77 8.23
CA PRO A 57 22.45 7.94 8.42
C PRO A 57 22.66 7.50 9.89
N ARG A 58 22.03 8.17 10.87
CA ARG A 58 22.14 7.81 12.30
C ARG A 58 21.53 6.45 12.66
N MET A 59 20.68 5.87 11.81
CA MET A 59 20.11 4.53 11.99
C MET A 59 20.74 3.47 11.08
N ARG A 60 21.88 3.78 10.42
CA ARG A 60 22.60 2.85 9.54
C ARG A 60 23.39 1.77 10.28
N ILE A 61 23.80 2.04 11.53
CA ILE A 61 24.76 1.19 12.26
C ILE A 61 24.07 0.01 13.00
N ARG A 62 22.80 0.14 13.41
CA ARG A 62 22.13 -0.89 14.25
C ARG A 62 21.41 -2.00 13.47
N THR A 63 21.17 -1.83 12.17
CA THR A 63 20.29 -2.72 11.38
C THR A 63 21.07 -3.60 10.39
N ARG A 64 22.32 -3.93 10.69
CA ARG A 64 23.18 -4.73 9.80
C ARG A 64 22.90 -6.23 9.83
N LYS A 65 21.84 -6.72 10.48
CA LYS A 65 21.71 -8.17 10.73
C LYS A 65 20.35 -8.89 10.62
N SER A 66 19.20 -8.31 10.26
CA SER A 66 18.00 -9.18 10.25
C SER A 66 16.78 -8.84 9.41
N VAL A 67 16.71 -7.74 8.65
CA VAL A 67 15.50 -7.46 7.85
C VAL A 67 15.91 -7.07 6.43
N PRO A 68 15.45 -7.77 5.38
CA PRO A 68 15.61 -7.31 4.01
C PRO A 68 14.83 -5.99 3.89
N ARG A 69 15.59 -4.90 3.98
CA ARG A 69 15.13 -3.56 4.39
C ARG A 69 14.64 -2.72 3.21
N GLU A 70 14.99 -3.10 1.99
CA GLU A 70 14.51 -2.47 0.75
C GLU A 70 13.12 -2.99 0.32
N ASP A 71 12.70 -4.15 0.83
CA ASP A 71 11.46 -4.80 0.41
C ASP A 71 10.21 -4.02 0.78
N TRP A 72 10.15 -3.36 1.95
CA TRP A 72 8.92 -2.74 2.45
C TRP A 72 8.48 -1.51 1.65
N ALA A 73 9.41 -0.60 1.32
CA ALA A 73 9.10 0.55 0.48
C ALA A 73 8.67 0.10 -0.94
N PHE A 74 9.34 -0.94 -1.46
CA PHE A 74 8.96 -1.53 -2.75
C PHE A 74 7.58 -2.20 -2.70
N ILE A 75 7.24 -2.92 -1.63
CA ILE A 75 5.90 -3.50 -1.40
C ILE A 75 4.83 -2.41 -1.47
N PHE A 76 5.04 -1.28 -0.78
CA PHE A 76 4.07 -0.17 -0.78
C PHE A 76 3.92 0.49 -2.15
N ILE A 77 5.00 0.63 -2.92
CA ILE A 77 4.93 1.12 -4.31
C ILE A 77 4.14 0.15 -5.18
N VAL A 78 4.41 -1.16 -5.10
CA VAL A 78 3.69 -2.17 -5.86
C VAL A 78 2.19 -2.18 -5.51
N VAL A 79 1.86 -2.08 -4.22
CA VAL A 79 0.47 -1.97 -3.74
C VAL A 79 -0.20 -0.71 -4.28
N THR A 80 0.50 0.43 -4.27
CA THR A 80 0.01 1.69 -4.84
C THR A 80 -0.33 1.52 -6.32
N ILE A 81 0.61 0.99 -7.12
CA ILE A 81 0.41 0.79 -8.56
C ILE A 81 -0.77 -0.17 -8.81
N ALA A 82 -0.87 -1.24 -8.03
CA ALA A 82 -1.97 -2.20 -8.14
C ALA A 82 -3.34 -1.55 -7.82
N LEU A 83 -3.44 -0.80 -6.73
CA LEU A 83 -4.69 -0.10 -6.35
C LEU A 83 -5.08 0.96 -7.38
N PHE A 84 -4.12 1.70 -7.92
CA PHE A 84 -4.37 2.64 -9.03
C PHE A 84 -4.79 1.93 -10.31
N GLY A 85 -4.15 0.80 -10.65
CA GLY A 85 -4.53 -0.02 -11.80
C GLY A 85 -5.96 -0.56 -11.67
N VAL A 86 -6.33 -1.04 -10.49
CA VAL A 86 -7.71 -1.49 -10.20
C VAL A 86 -8.69 -0.32 -10.29
N SER A 87 -8.33 0.87 -9.80
CA SER A 87 -9.14 2.09 -9.93
C SER A 87 -9.47 2.43 -11.39
N LEU A 88 -8.54 2.21 -12.33
CA LEU A 88 -8.77 2.48 -13.76
C LEU A 88 -9.80 1.53 -14.37
N TRP A 89 -9.94 0.32 -13.86
CA TRP A 89 -10.91 -0.67 -14.36
C TRP A 89 -12.37 -0.30 -14.03
N PHE A 90 -12.57 0.55 -13.02
CA PHE A 90 -13.89 1.07 -12.62
C PHE A 90 -14.18 2.45 -13.25
N THR A 91 -13.50 2.81 -14.35
CA THR A 91 -13.76 4.00 -15.17
C THR A 91 -14.75 3.68 -16.27
#